data_AF-A0A7S3I5H7-F1
#
_entry.id   AF-A0A7S3I5H7-F1
#
_cell.length_a   1.000
_cell.length_b   1.000
_cell.length_c   1.000
_cell.angle_alpha   90.00
_cell.angle_beta   90.00
_cell.angle_gamma   90.00
#
_symmetry.space_group_name_H-M   'P 1'
#
loop_
_entity.id
_entity.type
_entity.pdbx_description
1 polymer ?
#
loop_
_entity_poly.entity_id
_entity_poly.type
_entity_poly.pdbx_seq_one_letter_code
_entity_poly.pdbx_strand_id
1 'polypeptide(L)'
;RVEGYVFQAAAGTMECGRLLAINNQAMDAYQAIATGRCPRGSPVDTANYFPAWTRRLLVGGCMIPSDPEYDSEAEVHVPQDCSSPADYKKGCLFPTALNFDPTAVQPGLCEWPTIGCMDPTAYNYNSLATDSGPCIA
;
A
#
# COMPACT_ATOMS: atom_id res chain seq x y z
N ARG A 1 -4.78 -0.86 15.12
CA ARG A 1 -4.93 0.60 14.85
C ARG A 1 -3.55 1.24 14.91
N VAL A 2 -3.01 1.78 13.81
CA VAL A 2 -1.78 2.59 13.82
C VAL A 2 -2.21 4.04 13.69
N GLU A 3 -2.08 4.81 14.76
CA GLU A 3 -2.49 6.23 14.77
C GLU A 3 -1.30 7.10 14.34
N GLY A 4 -1.52 8.01 13.38
CA GLY A 4 -0.60 9.10 13.08
C GLY A 4 -0.90 10.28 14.01
N TYR A 5 0.13 11.04 14.38
CA TYR A 5 -0.01 12.18 15.30
C TYR A 5 0.59 13.43 14.68
N VAL A 6 0.02 14.57 15.06
CA VAL A 6 0.52 15.90 14.70
C VAL A 6 1.59 16.32 15.71
N PHE A 7 2.64 16.96 15.23
CA PHE A 7 3.74 17.38 16.07
C PHE A 7 4.34 18.74 15.66
N GLN A 8 5.00 19.45 16.57
CA GLN A 8 5.68 20.72 16.29
C GLN A 8 7.20 20.55 16.17
N ALA A 9 7.75 20.56 14.95
CA ALA A 9 9.18 20.38 14.73
C ALA A 9 10.01 21.46 15.44
N ALA A 10 11.32 21.20 15.59
CA ALA A 10 12.26 22.14 16.22
C ALA A 10 12.32 23.51 15.50
N ALA A 11 11.92 23.55 14.22
CA ALA A 11 11.78 24.77 13.43
C ALA A 11 10.47 25.55 13.71
N GLY A 12 9.62 25.06 14.61
CA GLY A 12 8.33 25.64 14.96
C GLY A 12 7.18 25.30 14.02
N THR A 13 7.42 24.51 12.97
CA THR A 13 6.44 24.04 11.97
C THR A 13 5.59 22.89 12.50
N MET A 14 4.30 22.90 12.16
CA MET A 14 3.39 21.78 12.46
C MET A 14 3.54 20.70 11.39
N GLU A 15 3.90 19.50 11.80
CA GLU A 15 4.29 18.38 10.95
C GLU A 15 3.53 17.10 11.32
N CYS A 16 3.55 16.16 10.38
CA CYS A 16 2.79 14.92 10.47
C CYS A 16 3.73 13.74 10.68
N GLY A 17 3.52 12.99 11.77
CA GLY A 17 4.34 11.85 12.16
C GLY A 17 3.59 10.53 12.15
N ARG A 18 4.34 9.45 11.92
CA ARG A 18 3.88 8.07 12.17
C ARG A 18 4.79 7.44 13.21
N LEU A 19 4.22 6.77 14.21
CA LEU A 19 4.97 5.81 15.03
C LEU A 19 5.40 4.63 14.12
N LEU A 20 6.64 4.67 13.62
CA LEU A 20 7.25 3.55 12.90
C LEU A 20 7.94 2.55 13.84
N ALA A 21 7.83 2.76 15.16
CA ALA A 21 8.56 2.01 16.16
C ALA A 21 7.58 1.33 17.14
N ILE A 22 7.58 -0.01 17.14
CA ILE A 22 7.05 -0.82 18.26
C ILE A 22 8.09 -0.88 19.40
N ASN A 23 9.29 -0.33 19.20
CA ASN A 23 10.31 -0.19 20.24
C ASN A 23 10.28 1.23 20.82
N ASN A 24 10.21 1.31 22.14
CA ASN A 24 10.06 2.53 22.94
C ASN A 24 11.25 3.53 22.84
N GLN A 25 12.18 3.39 21.89
CA GLN A 25 13.41 4.19 21.84
C GLN A 25 13.25 5.55 21.12
N ALA A 26 12.11 5.83 20.48
CA ALA A 26 11.83 7.14 19.87
C ALA A 26 10.96 8.06 20.75
N MET A 27 10.61 7.64 21.97
CA MET A 27 9.65 8.35 22.84
C MET A 27 10.30 9.30 23.86
N ASP A 28 11.63 9.36 23.98
CA ASP A 28 12.27 10.08 25.08
C ASP A 28 12.48 11.60 24.86
N ALA A 29 12.14 12.15 23.69
CA ALA A 29 12.39 13.58 23.42
C ALA A 29 11.28 14.33 22.71
N TYR A 30 10.13 13.72 22.43
CA TYR A 30 9.15 14.32 21.55
C TYR A 30 7.74 14.35 22.18
N GLN A 31 7.26 15.56 22.52
CA GLN A 31 5.91 15.75 23.05
C GLN A 31 4.88 15.63 21.92
N ALA A 32 4.22 14.48 21.82
CA ALA A 32 3.05 14.31 20.96
C ALA A 32 1.93 15.24 21.45
N ILE A 33 1.54 16.22 20.63
CA ILE A 33 0.41 17.10 20.92
C ILE A 33 -0.84 16.42 20.33
N ALA A 34 -1.79 16.04 21.19
CA ALA A 34 -2.97 15.24 20.85
C ALA A 34 -4.06 16.03 20.09
N THR A 35 -3.70 16.82 19.08
CA THR A 35 -4.66 17.60 18.30
C THR A 35 -4.63 17.18 16.83
N GLY A 36 -5.36 16.10 16.53
CA GLY A 36 -5.77 15.76 15.17
C GLY A 36 -5.04 14.57 14.53
N ARG A 37 -5.76 13.87 13.65
CA ARG A 37 -5.19 12.88 12.72
C ARG A 37 -4.65 13.62 11.49
N CYS A 38 -3.54 13.14 10.95
CA CYS A 38 -2.94 13.75 9.77
C CYS A 38 -3.84 13.66 8.53
N PRO A 39 -3.94 14.74 7.73
CA PRO A 39 -4.62 14.71 6.44
C PRO A 39 -4.03 13.66 5.48
N ARG A 40 -4.86 13.23 4.53
CA ARG A 40 -4.49 12.22 3.53
C ARG A 40 -3.32 12.72 2.65
N GLY A 41 -2.32 11.87 2.43
CA GLY A 41 -1.17 12.17 1.56
C GLY A 41 -0.11 13.10 2.15
N SER A 42 -0.21 13.49 3.42
CA SER A 42 0.79 14.36 4.05
C SER A 42 2.18 13.69 4.08
N PRO A 43 3.23 14.39 3.63
CA PRO A 43 4.60 13.93 3.83
C PRO A 43 4.91 13.85 5.33
N VAL A 44 5.68 12.84 5.72
CA VAL A 44 6.32 12.80 7.04
C VAL A 44 7.71 13.39 6.85
N ASP A 45 7.96 14.55 7.45
CA ASP A 45 9.31 15.10 7.54
C ASP A 45 9.98 14.48 8.76
N THR A 46 11.06 13.73 8.54
CA THR A 46 11.97 13.41 9.64
C THR A 46 12.91 14.60 9.77
N ALA A 47 12.55 15.52 10.66
CA ALA A 47 13.39 16.68 10.96
C ALA A 47 14.86 16.25 11.13
N ASN A 48 15.72 16.76 10.25
CA ASN A 48 17.19 16.77 10.28
C ASN A 48 18.00 15.57 9.72
N TYR A 49 17.52 14.77 8.76
CA TYR A 49 18.48 13.97 7.98
C TYR A 49 18.32 14.06 6.46
N PHE A 50 17.10 14.04 5.91
CA PHE A 50 16.84 14.27 4.49
C PHE A 50 15.37 14.67 4.30
N PRO A 51 15.00 15.58 3.38
CA PRO A 51 13.61 15.78 2.98
C PRO A 51 13.14 14.55 2.20
N ALA A 52 12.80 13.49 2.93
CA ALA A 52 12.40 12.22 2.38
C ALA A 52 10.88 12.11 2.42
N TRP A 53 10.26 12.19 1.25
CA TRP A 53 8.85 11.87 1.06
C TRP A 53 8.64 10.37 1.32
N THR A 54 8.37 9.97 2.56
CA THR A 54 8.03 8.58 2.83
C THR A 54 6.59 8.31 2.40
N ARG A 55 6.40 7.28 1.58
CA ARG A 55 5.08 6.79 1.22
C ARG A 55 4.42 6.22 2.47
N ARG A 56 3.22 6.69 2.80
CA ARG A 56 2.39 6.05 3.82
C ARG A 56 1.94 4.69 3.29
N LEU A 57 1.85 3.70 4.18
CA LEU A 57 1.18 2.44 3.83
C LEU A 57 -0.31 2.69 3.60
N LEU A 58 -0.91 1.94 2.68
CA LEU A 58 -2.35 1.99 2.44
C LEU A 58 -3.11 1.67 3.73
N VAL A 59 -4.22 2.36 3.94
CA VAL A 59 -5.11 2.09 5.07
C VAL A 59 -6.02 0.91 4.72
N GLY A 60 -5.91 -0.16 5.50
CA GLY A 60 -6.83 -1.30 5.42
C GLY A 60 -8.08 -1.05 6.27
N GLY A 61 -9.25 -1.45 5.75
CA GLY A 61 -10.51 -1.42 6.50
C GLY A 61 -11.68 -2.02 5.74
N CYS A 62 -12.87 -2.00 6.35
CA CYS A 62 -14.09 -2.42 5.67
C CYS A 62 -14.55 -1.35 4.67
N MET A 63 -14.71 -1.69 3.40
CA MET A 63 -15.12 -0.75 2.35
C MET A 63 -16.56 -0.99 1.88
N ILE A 64 -17.28 -1.87 2.57
CA ILE A 64 -18.68 -2.23 2.27
C ILE A 64 -19.57 -1.16 2.92
N PRO A 65 -20.24 -0.28 2.15
CA PRO A 65 -20.95 0.87 2.72
C PRO A 65 -22.16 0.49 3.61
N SER A 66 -22.64 -0.74 3.51
CA SER A 66 -23.74 -1.27 4.32
C SER A 66 -23.27 -2.00 5.60
N ASP A 67 -21.96 -2.18 5.80
CA ASP A 67 -21.44 -2.85 6.99
C ASP A 67 -21.36 -1.87 8.18
N PRO A 68 -21.71 -2.30 9.41
CA PRO A 68 -21.59 -1.47 10.61
C PRO A 68 -20.18 -0.93 10.89
N GLU A 69 -19.13 -1.65 10.47
CA GLU A 69 -17.72 -1.27 10.63
C GLU A 69 -17.15 -0.62 9.35
N TYR A 70 -18.00 -0.10 8.46
CA TYR A 70 -17.58 0.62 7.26
C TYR A 70 -16.62 1.78 7.61
N ASP A 71 -15.43 1.75 6.99
CA ASP A 71 -14.41 2.77 7.10
C ASP A 71 -14.30 3.58 5.80
N SER A 72 -14.69 4.85 5.86
CA SER A 72 -14.60 5.77 4.72
C SER A 72 -13.17 6.26 4.43
N GLU A 73 -12.23 6.01 5.34
CA GLU A 73 -10.80 6.30 5.15
C GLU A 73 -10.03 5.12 4.52
N ALA A 74 -10.66 3.94 4.40
CA ALA A 74 -10.02 2.75 3.86
C ALA A 74 -9.67 2.90 2.36
N GLU A 75 -8.47 2.44 2.01
CA GLU A 75 -7.92 2.45 0.65
C GLU A 75 -7.75 1.04 0.10
N VAL A 76 -7.66 0.06 1.00
CA VAL A 76 -7.65 -1.37 0.69
C VAL A 76 -8.72 -2.04 1.54
N HIS A 77 -9.56 -2.83 0.89
CA HIS A 77 -10.58 -3.57 1.59
C HIS A 77 -9.98 -4.80 2.28
N VAL A 78 -10.29 -4.95 3.55
CA VAL A 78 -9.86 -6.05 4.41
C VAL A 78 -11.11 -6.76 4.95
N PRO A 79 -11.44 -7.99 4.49
CA PRO A 79 -12.67 -8.68 4.90
C PRO A 79 -12.81 -8.84 6.41
N GLN A 80 -11.72 -9.14 7.12
CA GLN A 80 -11.74 -9.32 8.57
C GLN A 80 -11.94 -8.02 9.37
N ASP A 81 -11.86 -6.85 8.74
CA ASP A 81 -12.13 -5.57 9.40
C ASP A 81 -13.62 -5.17 9.31
N CYS A 82 -14.44 -5.98 8.63
CA CYS A 82 -15.90 -5.81 8.63
C CYS A 82 -16.55 -6.52 9.82
N SER A 83 -17.75 -6.07 10.20
CA SER A 83 -18.58 -6.75 11.19
C SER A 83 -18.91 -8.18 10.76
N SER A 84 -19.18 -8.37 9.46
CA SER A 84 -19.32 -9.68 8.84
C SER A 84 -18.28 -9.85 7.72
N PRO A 85 -17.33 -10.80 7.82
CA PRO A 85 -16.30 -10.98 6.80
C PRO A 85 -16.89 -11.27 5.43
N ALA A 86 -16.64 -10.37 4.48
CA ALA A 86 -17.13 -10.45 3.11
C ALA A 86 -16.11 -9.84 2.14
N ASP A 87 -16.12 -10.29 0.90
CA ASP A 87 -15.29 -9.72 -0.16
C ASP A 87 -15.96 -8.49 -0.79
N TYR A 88 -15.17 -7.50 -1.20
CA TYR A 88 -15.65 -6.27 -1.86
C TYR A 88 -14.70 -5.82 -2.96
N LYS A 89 -15.18 -5.85 -4.21
CA LYS A 89 -14.41 -5.50 -5.43
C LYS A 89 -13.01 -6.12 -5.42
N LYS A 90 -12.99 -7.45 -5.35
CA LYS A 90 -11.76 -8.25 -5.33
C LYS A 90 -11.23 -8.49 -6.73
N GLY A 91 -9.95 -8.18 -6.93
CA GLY A 91 -9.30 -8.32 -8.23
C GLY A 91 -7.80 -8.07 -8.14
N CYS A 92 -7.11 -8.22 -9.27
CA CYS A 92 -5.68 -7.93 -9.30
C CYS A 92 -5.43 -6.42 -9.28
N LEU A 93 -4.66 -5.94 -8.30
CA LEU A 93 -4.36 -4.52 -8.11
C LEU A 93 -3.14 -4.04 -8.93
N PHE A 94 -2.45 -4.93 -9.64
CA PHE A 94 -1.19 -4.63 -10.31
C PHE A 94 -1.40 -4.39 -11.81
N PRO A 95 -1.12 -3.18 -12.33
CA PRO A 95 -1.31 -2.84 -13.75
C PRO A 95 -0.52 -3.69 -14.75
N THR A 96 0.52 -4.37 -14.29
CA THR A 96 1.38 -5.22 -15.11
C THR A 96 0.92 -6.68 -15.18
N ALA A 97 -0.15 -7.04 -14.47
CA ALA A 97 -0.77 -8.36 -14.56
C ALA A 97 -1.72 -8.44 -15.76
N LEU A 98 -1.85 -9.64 -16.33
CA LEU A 98 -2.75 -9.93 -17.46
C LEU A 98 -4.22 -9.72 -17.09
N ASN A 99 -4.57 -9.89 -15.81
CA ASN A 99 -5.91 -9.76 -15.27
C ASN A 99 -6.07 -8.54 -14.34
N PHE A 100 -5.32 -7.47 -14.59
CA PHE A 100 -5.45 -6.21 -13.84
C PHE A 100 -6.88 -5.68 -13.87
N ASP A 101 -7.42 -5.37 -12.67
CA ASP A 101 -8.71 -4.71 -12.52
C ASP A 101 -8.51 -3.33 -11.86
N PRO A 102 -8.70 -2.21 -12.61
CA PRO A 102 -8.53 -0.87 -12.07
C PRO A 102 -9.62 -0.46 -11.06
N THR A 103 -10.69 -1.24 -10.95
CA THR A 103 -11.79 -0.99 -10.01
C THR A 103 -11.66 -1.78 -8.71
N ALA A 104 -10.70 -2.72 -8.65
CA ALA A 104 -10.47 -3.53 -7.49
C ALA A 104 -9.91 -2.69 -6.32
N VAL A 105 -10.42 -2.95 -5.13
CA VAL A 105 -9.91 -2.38 -3.87
C VAL A 105 -9.52 -3.45 -2.86
N GLN A 106 -9.84 -4.72 -3.15
CA GLN A 106 -9.38 -5.87 -2.38
C GLN A 106 -8.40 -6.69 -3.23
N PRO A 107 -7.24 -7.10 -2.70
CA PRO A 107 -6.30 -7.93 -3.44
C PRO A 107 -6.88 -9.31 -3.76
N GLY A 108 -6.86 -9.65 -5.06
CA GLY A 108 -7.16 -10.96 -5.60
C GLY A 108 -5.93 -11.64 -6.21
N LEU A 109 -6.16 -12.77 -6.89
CA LEU A 109 -5.11 -13.48 -7.63
C LEU A 109 -4.72 -12.69 -8.89
N CYS A 110 -3.42 -12.55 -9.11
CA CYS A 110 -2.86 -11.90 -10.29
C CYS A 110 -2.23 -12.93 -11.23
N GLU A 111 -2.53 -12.81 -12.51
CA GLU A 111 -1.93 -13.59 -13.58
C GLU A 111 -0.80 -12.79 -14.20
N TRP A 112 0.41 -13.35 -14.18
CA TRP A 112 1.60 -12.67 -14.66
C TRP A 112 1.99 -13.16 -16.05
N PRO A 113 2.43 -12.26 -16.94
CA PRO A 113 3.01 -12.69 -18.19
C PRO A 113 4.29 -13.48 -17.94
N THR A 114 4.42 -14.63 -18.58
CA THR A 114 5.67 -15.38 -18.65
C THR A 114 6.45 -14.88 -19.86
N ILE A 115 7.53 -14.14 -19.63
CA ILE A 115 8.39 -13.63 -20.71
C ILE A 115 9.37 -14.75 -21.10
N GLY A 116 9.39 -15.11 -22.38
CA GLY A 116 10.30 -16.15 -22.88
C GLY A 116 10.31 -16.23 -24.42
N CYS A 117 11.30 -16.94 -24.97
CA CYS A 117 11.35 -17.14 -26.41
C CYS A 117 10.22 -18.07 -26.87
N MET A 118 9.42 -17.63 -27.83
CA MET A 118 8.30 -18.42 -28.39
C MET A 118 8.70 -19.20 -29.65
N ASP A 119 9.95 -19.05 -30.13
CA ASP A 119 10.45 -19.76 -31.30
C ASP A 119 10.89 -21.19 -30.91
N PRO A 120 10.24 -22.25 -31.43
CA PRO A 120 10.56 -23.64 -31.10
C PRO A 120 11.95 -24.09 -31.59
N THR A 121 12.61 -23.30 -32.43
CA THR A 121 13.96 -23.58 -32.93
C THR A 121 15.07 -22.95 -32.10
N ALA A 122 14.74 -22.05 -31.17
CA ALA A 122 15.71 -21.38 -30.31
C ALA A 122 16.16 -22.27 -29.13
N TYR A 123 17.41 -22.11 -28.68
CA TYR A 123 17.96 -22.85 -27.54
C TYR A 123 17.22 -22.57 -26.22
N ASN A 124 16.61 -21.40 -26.10
CA ASN A 124 15.88 -20.96 -24.91
C ASN A 124 14.36 -20.89 -25.14
N TYR A 125 13.84 -21.70 -26.07
CA TYR A 125 12.39 -21.84 -26.29
C TYR A 125 11.66 -22.16 -24.97
N ASN A 126 10.58 -21.42 -24.72
CA ASN A 126 9.68 -21.63 -23.59
C ASN A 126 8.23 -21.69 -24.09
N SER A 127 7.64 -22.89 -24.11
CA SER A 127 6.26 -23.13 -24.53
C SER A 127 5.21 -22.53 -23.58
N LEU A 128 5.60 -22.13 -22.37
CA LEU A 128 4.76 -21.44 -21.40
C LEU A 128 4.89 -19.92 -21.50
N ALA A 129 5.73 -19.40 -22.40
CA ALA A 129 5.84 -17.97 -22.63
C ALA A 129 4.50 -17.42 -23.11
N THR A 130 3.99 -16.38 -22.44
CA THR A 130 2.80 -15.64 -22.84
C THR A 130 3.15 -14.28 -23.43
N ASP A 131 4.41 -13.84 -23.27
CA ASP A 131 4.93 -12.61 -23.87
C ASP A 131 6.32 -12.86 -24.48
N SER A 132 6.62 -12.13 -25.56
CA SER A 132 7.83 -12.34 -26.36
C SER A 132 9.09 -11.90 -25.61
N GLY A 133 9.98 -12.85 -25.35
CA GLY A 133 11.33 -12.63 -24.82
C GLY A 133 12.41 -12.84 -25.88
N PRO A 134 13.67 -12.47 -25.57
CA PRO A 134 14.79 -12.65 -26.50
C PRO A 134 15.04 -14.14 -26.80
N CYS A 135 15.24 -14.47 -28.07
CA CYS A 135 15.58 -15.81 -28.53
C CYS A 135 17.07 -15.95 -28.80
N ILE A 136 17.65 -17.08 -28.39
CA ILE A 136 19.05 -17.44 -28.64
C ILE A 136 19.07 -18.51 -29.73
N ALA A 137 19.69 -18.19 -30.86
CA ALA A 137 19.84 -19.05 -32.04
C ALA A 137 21.17 -19.80 -32.04
#